data_AF-A0A7C7KV72-F1
#
_entry.id   AF-A0A7C7KV72-F1
#
_cell.length_a   1.000
_cell.length_b   1.000
_cell.length_c   1.000
_cell.angle_alpha   90.00
_cell.angle_beta   90.00
_cell.angle_gamma   90.00
#
_symmetry.space_group_name_H-M   'P 1'
#
loop_
_entity.id
_entity.type
_entity.pdbx_description
1 polymer ?
#
loop_
_entity_poly.entity_id
_entity_poly.type
_entity_poly.pdbx_seq_one_letter_code
_entity_poly.pdbx_strand_id
1 'polypeptide(L)'
;MPWCPKCNAEYVDGVTVCADCGIELVSEPPKREAHQAMRKVHDVVVYATSDPYDARIVQSLLRASGIPSLLRNGLEVIGLPSERYA
;
A
#
# COMPACT_ATOMS: atom_id res chain seq x y z
N MET A 1 -11.59 28.35 -13.52
CA MET A 1 -12.21 27.60 -12.42
C MET A 1 -11.18 27.32 -11.33
N PRO A 2 -11.23 28.03 -10.20
CA PRO A 2 -10.35 27.81 -9.05
C PRO A 2 -10.73 26.56 -8.24
N TRP A 3 -9.76 26.00 -7.51
CA TRP A 3 -9.86 24.74 -6.80
C TRP A 3 -9.34 24.86 -5.38
N CYS A 4 -9.97 24.14 -4.44
CA CYS A 4 -9.44 24.05 -3.08
C CYS A 4 -8.31 23.01 -3.03
N PRO A 5 -7.07 23.36 -2.66
CA PRO A 5 -5.95 22.40 -2.64
C PRO A 5 -6.09 21.34 -1.53
N LYS A 6 -6.98 21.56 -0.55
CA LYS A 6 -7.20 20.66 0.58
C LYS A 6 -8.31 19.63 0.34
N CYS A 7 -9.49 20.08 -0.10
CA CYS A 7 -10.63 19.19 -0.34
C CYS A 7 -10.86 18.84 -1.82
N ASN A 8 -10.14 19.50 -2.73
CA ASN A 8 -10.24 19.30 -4.17
C ASN A 8 -11.61 19.64 -4.78
N ALA A 9 -12.39 20.49 -4.11
CA ALA A 9 -13.65 21.04 -4.63
C ALA A 9 -13.37 22.12 -5.70
N GLU A 10 -14.19 22.09 -6.75
CA GLU A 10 -14.17 23.06 -7.85
C GLU A 10 -15.09 24.24 -7.57
N TYR A 11 -14.67 25.44 -7.94
CA TYR A 11 -15.42 26.67 -7.76
C TYR A 11 -15.56 27.45 -9.08
N VAL A 12 -16.58 28.30 -9.12
CA VAL A 12 -16.77 29.28 -10.19
C VAL A 12 -15.75 30.41 -10.08
N ASP A 13 -15.46 31.06 -11.20
CA ASP A 13 -14.53 32.19 -11.22
C ASP A 13 -15.05 33.38 -10.41
N GLY A 14 -14.16 34.05 -9.69
CA GLY A 14 -14.48 35.13 -8.74
C GLY A 14 -14.54 34.71 -7.28
N VAL A 15 -14.55 33.41 -6.99
CA VAL A 15 -14.37 32.89 -5.62
C VAL A 15 -12.87 32.71 -5.35
N THR A 16 -12.38 33.28 -4.24
CA THR A 16 -10.95 33.21 -3.86
C THR A 16 -10.70 32.35 -2.62
N VAL A 17 -11.73 32.02 -1.84
CA VAL A 17 -11.61 31.27 -0.57
C VAL A 17 -12.62 30.11 -0.54
N CYS A 18 -12.16 28.94 -0.12
CA CYS A 18 -13.00 27.75 0.07
C CYS A 18 -13.97 27.95 1.25
N ALA A 19 -15.27 27.74 1.02
CA ALA A 19 -16.29 27.86 2.04
C ALA A 19 -16.15 26.85 3.19
N ASP A 20 -15.65 25.63 2.90
CA ASP A 20 -15.51 24.56 3.90
C ASP A 20 -14.15 24.57 4.60
N CYS A 21 -13.09 24.88 3.86
CA CYS A 21 -11.71 24.80 4.38
C CYS A 21 -11.18 26.14 4.90
N GLY A 22 -11.75 27.27 4.45
CA GLY A 22 -11.28 28.61 4.82
C GLY A 22 -9.90 28.99 4.26
N ILE A 23 -9.45 28.32 3.19
CA ILE A 23 -8.14 28.55 2.55
C ILE A 23 -8.29 29.12 1.16
N GLU A 24 -7.24 29.79 0.68
CA GLU A 24 -7.19 30.34 -0.68
C GLU A 24 -7.29 29.23 -1.74
N LEU A 25 -8.05 29.53 -2.79
CA LEU A 25 -8.20 28.63 -3.93
C LEU A 25 -7.06 28.83 -4.93
N VAL A 26 -6.64 27.73 -5.54
CA VAL A 26 -5.58 27.69 -6.55
C VAL A 26 -6.18 27.58 -7.95
N SER A 27 -5.49 28.10 -8.97
CA SER A 27 -5.99 28.11 -10.35
C SER A 27 -5.99 26.73 -11.01
N GLU A 28 -5.09 25.84 -10.57
CA GLU A 28 -4.98 24.46 -11.06
C GLU A 28 -5.24 23.50 -9.89
N PRO A 29 -6.03 22.44 -10.09
CA PRO A 29 -6.17 21.41 -9.07
C PRO A 29 -4.78 20.80 -8.78
N PRO A 30 -4.48 20.44 -7.52
CA PRO A 30 -3.26 19.73 -7.21
C PRO A 30 -3.19 18.50 -8.12
N LYS A 31 -2.13 18.41 -8.94
CA LYS A 31 -1.82 17.19 -9.67
C LYS A 31 -1.78 16.10 -8.61
N ARG A 32 -2.72 15.16 -8.65
CA ARG A 32 -2.58 13.91 -7.93
C ARG A 32 -1.34 13.28 -8.52
N GLU A 33 -0.18 13.54 -7.92
CA GLU A 33 0.97 12.72 -8.15
C GLU A 33 0.48 11.32 -7.86
N ALA A 34 0.39 10.50 -8.90
CA ALA A 34 0.22 9.07 -8.76
C ALA A 34 1.50 8.46 -8.15
N HIS A 35 2.04 9.09 -7.11
CA HIS A 35 2.97 8.54 -6.15
C HIS A 35 2.21 7.58 -5.23
N GLN A 36 1.52 6.62 -5.84
CA GLN A 36 1.71 5.27 -5.36
C GLN A 36 2.94 4.78 -6.11
N ALA A 37 4.11 5.23 -5.64
CA ALA A 37 5.31 4.43 -5.78
C ALA A 37 4.90 3.06 -5.25
N MET A 38 4.63 2.15 -6.19
CA MET A 38 4.39 0.75 -5.94
C MET A 38 5.58 0.30 -5.10
N ARG A 39 5.45 0.32 -3.78
CA ARG A 39 6.42 -0.26 -2.88
C ARG A 39 6.46 -1.71 -3.36
N LYS A 40 7.54 -2.07 -4.06
CA LYS A 40 7.78 -3.40 -4.59
C LYS A 40 7.98 -4.31 -3.38
N VAL A 41 6.86 -4.65 -2.76
CA VAL A 41 6.71 -5.69 -1.77
C VAL A 41 6.90 -6.97 -2.57
N HIS A 42 8.15 -7.39 -2.72
CA HIS A 42 8.47 -8.62 -3.43
C HIS A 42 8.26 -9.79 -2.47
N ASP A 43 7.28 -10.62 -2.81
CA ASP A 43 7.11 -11.95 -2.25
C ASP A 43 8.38 -12.77 -2.50
N VAL A 44 9.03 -13.24 -1.43
CA VAL A 44 10.26 -14.05 -1.52
C VAL A 44 9.96 -15.48 -1.09
N VAL A 45 10.39 -16.47 -1.88
CA VAL A 45 10.36 -17.87 -1.47
C VAL A 45 11.43 -18.06 -0.39
N VAL A 46 11.00 -18.30 0.85
CA VAL A 46 11.90 -18.46 2.00
C VAL A 46 12.20 -19.93 2.28
N TYR A 47 11.36 -20.84 1.78
CA TYR A 47 11.53 -22.28 1.94
C TYR A 47 10.80 -23.03 0.83
N ALA A 48 11.41 -24.08 0.30
CA ALA A 48 10.82 -24.98 -0.68
C ALA A 48 11.18 -26.43 -0.31
N THR A 49 10.20 -27.33 -0.43
CA THR A 49 10.35 -28.75 -0.08
C THR A 49 9.52 -29.60 -1.03
N SER A 50 9.83 -30.89 -1.14
CA SER A 50 8.98 -31.87 -1.83
C SER A 50 7.92 -32.49 -0.92
N ASP A 51 8.00 -32.28 0.40
CA ASP A 51 7.03 -32.79 1.37
C ASP A 51 6.04 -31.68 1.80
N PRO A 52 4.73 -31.82 1.51
CA PRO A 52 3.72 -30.85 1.93
C PRO A 52 3.61 -30.66 3.45
N TYR A 53 3.97 -31.65 4.27
CA TYR A 53 3.92 -31.52 5.73
C TYR A 53 4.99 -30.55 6.22
N ASP A 54 6.21 -30.65 5.71
CA ASP A 54 7.31 -29.75 6.04
C ASP A 54 6.96 -28.29 5.68
N ALA A 55 6.37 -28.07 4.51
CA ALA A 55 5.94 -26.73 4.08
C ALA A 55 4.94 -26.10 5.07
N ARG A 56 4.01 -26.90 5.60
CA ARG A 56 3.01 -26.44 6.59
C ARG A 56 3.61 -26.18 7.95
N ILE A 57 4.57 -26.99 8.40
CA ILE A 57 5.29 -26.80 9.66
C ILE A 57 6.05 -25.47 9.60
N VAL A 58 6.84 -25.25 8.54
CA VAL A 58 7.61 -24.01 8.36
C VAL A 58 6.70 -22.79 8.28
N GLN A 59 5.60 -22.85 7.52
CA GLN A 59 4.63 -21.75 7.47
C GLN A 59 4.07 -21.42 8.87
N SER A 60 3.73 -22.45 9.66
CA SER A 60 3.18 -22.27 11.02
C SER A 60 4.18 -21.59 11.94
N LEU A 61 5.47 -21.98 11.89
CA LEU A 61 6.54 -21.38 12.67
C LEU A 61 6.77 -19.90 12.31
N LEU A 62 6.78 -19.57 11.02
CA LEU A 62 6.92 -18.18 10.55
C LEU A 62 5.77 -17.32 11.05
N ARG A 63 4.53 -17.80 10.92
CA ARG A 63 3.34 -17.09 11.40
C ARG A 63 3.32 -16.91 12.92
N ALA A 64 3.71 -17.95 13.67
CA ALA A 64 3.84 -17.88 15.13
C ALA A 64 4.89 -16.85 15.57
N SER A 65 5.92 -16.62 14.76
CA SER A 65 6.95 -15.61 14.96
C SER A 65 6.55 -14.20 14.49
N GLY A 66 5.31 -14.03 14.03
CA GLY A 66 4.79 -12.76 13.52
C GLY A 66 5.30 -12.39 12.11
N ILE A 67 5.80 -13.36 11.35
CA ILE A 67 6.21 -13.18 9.95
C ILE A 67 5.05 -13.64 9.06
N PRO A 68 4.37 -12.73 8.34
CA PRO A 68 3.29 -13.13 7.44
C PRO A 68 3.85 -13.97 6.28
N SER A 69 3.18 -15.08 5.97
CA SER A 69 3.64 -16.03 4.94
C SER A 69 2.50 -16.73 4.22
N LEU A 70 2.71 -17.11 2.97
CA LEU A 70 1.77 -17.85 2.11
C LEU A 70 2.35 -19.20 1.71
N LEU A 71 1.48 -20.16 1.38
CA LEU A 71 1.86 -21.42 0.76
C LEU A 71 1.49 -21.39 -0.72
N ARG A 72 2.43 -21.70 -1.61
CA ARG A 72 2.21 -21.87 -3.05
C ARG A 72 2.36 -23.34 -3.41
N ASN A 73 1.38 -23.87 -4.13
CA ASN A 73 1.29 -25.27 -4.57
C ASN A 73 1.43 -26.34 -3.47
N GLY A 74 1.35 -25.94 -2.19
CA GLY A 74 1.57 -26.81 -1.05
C GLY A 74 3.03 -27.14 -0.72
N LEU A 75 3.99 -26.58 -1.47
CA LEU A 75 5.41 -26.98 -1.41
C LEU A 75 6.36 -25.79 -1.16
N GLU A 76 5.93 -24.58 -1.48
CA GLU A 76 6.73 -23.37 -1.35
C GLU A 76 6.13 -22.46 -0.30
N VAL A 77 6.94 -22.04 0.67
CA VAL A 77 6.58 -21.03 1.66
C VAL A 77 7.14 -19.69 1.22
N ILE A 78 6.25 -18.72 1.07
CA ILE A 78 6.55 -17.37 0.62
C ILE A 78 6.45 -16.43 1.82
N GLY A 79 7.54 -15.73 2.12
CA GLY A 79 7.54 -14.64 3.10
C GLY A 79 6.95 -13.38 2.46
N LEU A 80 5.99 -12.77 3.15
CA LEU A 80 5.42 -11.49 2.75
C LEU A 80 6.17 -10.35 3.45
N PRO A 81 6.45 -9.25 2.73
CA PRO A 81 7.12 -8.10 3.33
C PRO A 81 6.27 -7.50 4.44
N SER A 82 6.83 -7.50 5.65
CA SER A 82 6.26 -6.78 6.79
C SER A 82 6.97 -5.44 6.93
N GLU A 83 6.28 -4.43 7.47
CA GLU A 83 6.89 -3.12 7.80
C GLU A 83 8.04 -3.21 8.81
N ARG A 84 8.22 -4.37 9.47
CA ARG A 84 9.31 -4.62 10.41
C ARG A 84 10.69 -4.84 9.76
N TYR A 85 10.74 -5.09 8.45
CA TYR A 85 11.97 -5.41 7.72
C TYR A 85 12.15 -4.55 6.45
N ALA A 86 11.47 -3.39 6.41
CA ALA A 86 11.57 -2.41 5.33
C ALA A 86 12.59 -1.31 5.63
#